data_AF-A0A9P8FYA3-F1
#
_entry.id   AF-A0A9P8FYA3-F1
#
_cell.length_a   1.000
_cell.length_b   1.000
_cell.length_c   1.000
_cell.angle_alpha   90.00
_cell.angle_beta   90.00
_cell.angle_gamma   90.00
#
_symmetry.space_group_name_H-M   'P 1'
#
loop_
_entity.id
_entity.type
_entity.pdbx_description
1 polymer ?
#
loop_
_entity_poly.entity_id
_entity_poly.type
_entity_poly.pdbx_seq_one_letter_code
_entity_poly.pdbx_strand_id
1 'polypeptide(L)'
;SDLAKNGPSPLPQGFIVTIMPKLTRLLLESPDEELLKSATSGTRYMLEKDPEQMFNWANHDGKSGLEVILVIIDRLLGPSVDDNAAGEVGGLAAALVEKAGSEKLGPYLAQLLSAVAYRLSTATQTQVIQSLILVFARLSLLSAREVVDFLAQLAIGEESGLQVVLTKWLENSINFAGYDEIRQNIIALSRLYDLHDPRLDTVQVKGDMIIPTSTRIMTRSRARANPDQYTIIPAPLKIVKILVDELLANNVSRSVETLAPASELDKAESVGSGDSDWEDDDGFLDLGAGMTKEALMGMVADDMPSRSRDDETQGYLLQWFATKAQEDGFGQIFGQLTASEQEKLRSMA
;
A
#
# COMPACT_ATOMS: atom_id res chain seq x y z
N SER A 1 -13.10 -6.04 -16.19
CA SER A 1 -12.41 -6.31 -14.92
C SER A 1 -13.22 -7.28 -14.04
N ASP A 2 -14.48 -6.99 -13.73
CA ASP A 2 -15.26 -7.75 -12.74
C ASP A 2 -15.50 -9.23 -13.08
N LEU A 3 -15.65 -9.56 -14.36
CA LEU A 3 -15.78 -10.96 -14.81
C LEU A 3 -14.55 -11.81 -14.47
N ALA A 4 -13.35 -11.23 -14.54
CA ALA A 4 -12.12 -11.92 -14.15
C ALA A 4 -11.98 -11.98 -12.62
N LYS A 5 -12.30 -10.87 -11.93
CA LYS A 5 -12.22 -10.78 -10.46
C LYS A 5 -13.14 -11.79 -9.77
N ASN A 6 -14.41 -11.84 -10.18
CA ASN A 6 -15.44 -12.70 -9.61
C ASN A 6 -15.54 -14.06 -10.32
N GLY A 7 -14.64 -14.34 -11.26
CA GLY A 7 -14.58 -15.59 -11.97
C GLY A 7 -14.10 -16.76 -11.08
N PRO A 8 -14.41 -18.00 -11.48
CA PRO A 8 -13.84 -19.19 -10.86
C PRO A 8 -12.31 -19.23 -11.04
N SER A 9 -11.63 -20.00 -10.19
CA SER A 9 -10.23 -20.35 -10.38
C SER A 9 -10.13 -21.87 -10.54
N PRO A 10 -9.67 -22.40 -11.69
CA PRO A 10 -9.22 -21.68 -12.90
C PRO A 10 -10.38 -21.02 -13.68
N LEU A 11 -10.05 -20.11 -14.60
CA LEU A 11 -11.01 -19.41 -15.45
C LEU A 11 -11.61 -20.34 -16.52
N PRO A 12 -12.79 -20.03 -17.08
CA PRO A 12 -13.38 -20.82 -18.15
C PRO A 12 -12.43 -20.98 -19.34
N GLN A 13 -12.39 -22.17 -19.94
CA GLN A 13 -11.54 -22.43 -21.10
C GLN A 13 -11.86 -21.47 -22.25
N GLY A 14 -10.82 -20.87 -22.82
CA GLY A 14 -10.94 -19.91 -23.93
C GLY A 14 -11.22 -18.47 -23.50
N PHE A 15 -11.43 -18.20 -22.20
CA PHE A 15 -11.63 -16.84 -21.69
C PHE A 15 -10.41 -15.95 -22.00
N ILE A 16 -9.21 -16.41 -21.64
CA ILE A 16 -7.96 -15.68 -21.90
C ILE A 16 -7.73 -15.55 -23.41
N VAL A 17 -7.88 -16.64 -24.17
CA VAL A 17 -7.68 -16.66 -25.63
C VAL A 17 -8.57 -15.64 -26.35
N THR A 18 -9.81 -15.46 -25.87
CA THR A 18 -10.79 -14.55 -26.51
C THR A 18 -10.56 -13.09 -26.15
N ILE A 19 -10.16 -12.82 -24.91
CA ILE A 19 -10.13 -11.46 -24.34
C ILE A 19 -8.74 -10.84 -24.46
N MET A 20 -7.67 -11.60 -24.25
CA MET A 20 -6.30 -11.08 -24.23
C MET A 20 -5.86 -10.37 -25.51
N PRO A 21 -6.20 -10.81 -26.73
CA PRO A 21 -5.82 -10.07 -27.94
C PRO A 21 -6.39 -8.64 -27.95
N LYS A 22 -7.64 -8.48 -27.50
CA LYS A 22 -8.30 -7.17 -27.43
C LYS A 22 -7.72 -6.31 -26.31
N LEU A 23 -7.50 -6.89 -25.12
CA LEU A 23 -6.88 -6.18 -24.00
C LEU A 23 -5.45 -5.75 -24.32
N THR A 24 -4.66 -6.61 -24.96
CA THR A 24 -3.29 -6.30 -25.37
C THR A 24 -3.27 -5.09 -26.30
N ARG A 25 -4.16 -5.07 -27.31
CA ARG A 25 -4.24 -3.92 -28.21
C ARG A 25 -4.61 -2.63 -27.47
N LEU A 26 -5.60 -2.68 -26.57
CA LEU A 26 -5.97 -1.52 -25.75
C LEU A 26 -4.81 -1.06 -24.85
N LEU A 27 -4.13 -2.00 -24.20
CA LEU A 27 -3.01 -1.76 -23.30
C LEU A 27 -1.72 -1.35 -24.01
N LEU A 28 -1.65 -1.43 -25.34
CA LEU A 28 -0.49 -0.98 -26.12
C LEU A 28 -0.76 0.27 -26.97
N GLU A 29 -2.01 0.52 -27.37
CA GLU A 29 -2.35 1.61 -28.29
C GLU A 29 -3.16 2.74 -27.62
N SER A 30 -3.93 2.44 -26.58
CA SER A 30 -4.85 3.44 -26.00
C SER A 30 -4.11 4.54 -25.23
N PRO A 31 -4.50 5.82 -25.37
CA PRO A 31 -4.06 6.91 -24.52
C PRO A 31 -5.00 7.15 -23.32
N ASP A 32 -6.17 6.50 -23.27
CA ASP A 32 -7.18 6.71 -22.22
C ASP A 32 -6.75 6.09 -20.87
N GLU A 33 -6.58 6.94 -19.86
CA GLU A 33 -6.06 6.57 -18.54
C GLU A 33 -6.98 5.62 -17.77
N GLU A 34 -8.30 5.87 -17.77
CA GLU A 34 -9.26 5.02 -17.06
C GLU A 34 -9.38 3.65 -17.73
N LEU A 35 -9.34 3.63 -19.06
CA LEU A 35 -9.33 2.38 -19.82
C LEU A 35 -8.07 1.57 -19.54
N LEU A 36 -6.90 2.21 -19.52
CA LEU A 36 -5.63 1.56 -19.19
C LEU A 36 -5.66 0.98 -17.78
N LYS A 37 -6.15 1.74 -16.81
CA LYS A 37 -6.31 1.29 -15.42
C LYS A 37 -7.19 0.04 -15.33
N SER A 38 -8.39 0.10 -15.90
CA SER A 38 -9.36 -1.00 -15.88
C SER A 38 -8.87 -2.24 -16.63
N ALA A 39 -8.19 -2.05 -17.77
CA ALA A 39 -7.60 -3.13 -18.56
C ALA A 39 -6.41 -3.79 -17.84
N THR A 40 -5.60 -3.00 -17.14
CA THR A 40 -4.47 -3.50 -16.33
C THR A 40 -4.97 -4.35 -15.17
N SER A 41 -5.96 -3.86 -14.43
CA SER A 41 -6.60 -4.64 -13.36
C SER A 41 -7.27 -5.92 -13.87
N GLY A 42 -7.96 -5.84 -15.01
CA GLY A 42 -8.53 -7.02 -15.66
C GLY A 42 -7.47 -8.09 -15.98
N THR A 43 -6.35 -7.65 -16.56
CA THR A 43 -5.22 -8.53 -16.91
C THR A 43 -4.57 -9.12 -15.65
N ARG A 44 -4.41 -8.33 -14.59
CA ARG A 44 -3.92 -8.80 -13.28
C ARG A 44 -4.80 -9.92 -12.74
N TYR A 45 -6.11 -9.71 -12.66
CA TYR A 45 -7.03 -10.72 -12.14
C TYR A 45 -7.03 -12.00 -12.98
N MET A 46 -6.89 -11.87 -14.31
CA MET A 46 -6.77 -13.04 -15.19
C MET A 46 -5.52 -13.85 -14.87
N LEU A 47 -4.39 -13.18 -14.70
CA LEU A 47 -3.11 -13.80 -14.34
C LEU A 47 -3.13 -14.43 -12.94
N GLU A 48 -3.78 -13.78 -11.96
CA GLU A 48 -3.91 -14.30 -10.61
C GLU A 48 -4.80 -15.57 -10.55
N LYS A 49 -5.86 -15.62 -11.37
CA LYS A 49 -6.86 -16.71 -11.35
C LYS A 49 -6.47 -17.94 -12.17
N ASP A 50 -5.80 -17.74 -13.30
CA ASP A 50 -5.40 -18.81 -14.21
C ASP A 50 -4.05 -18.50 -14.89
N PRO A 51 -2.94 -18.61 -14.13
CA PRO A 51 -1.61 -18.36 -14.65
C PRO A 51 -1.21 -19.40 -15.72
N GLU A 52 -1.71 -20.64 -15.63
CA GLU A 52 -1.38 -21.69 -16.60
C GLU A 52 -1.94 -21.37 -17.98
N GLN A 53 -3.23 -21.02 -18.07
CA GLN A 53 -3.84 -20.61 -19.34
C GLN A 53 -3.21 -19.32 -19.87
N MET A 54 -2.79 -18.41 -18.98
CA MET A 54 -2.12 -17.17 -19.37
C MET A 54 -0.73 -17.42 -19.98
N PHE A 55 0.07 -18.29 -19.37
CA PHE A 55 1.42 -18.59 -19.87
C PHE A 55 1.43 -19.53 -21.09
N ASN A 56 0.42 -20.40 -21.21
CA ASN A 56 0.26 -21.27 -22.37
C ASN A 56 -0.36 -20.55 -23.58
N TRP A 57 -0.96 -19.38 -23.37
CA TRP A 57 -1.47 -18.56 -24.46
C TRP A 57 -0.31 -17.93 -25.26
N ALA A 58 -0.49 -17.83 -26.57
CA ALA A 58 0.40 -17.09 -27.45
C ALA A 58 -0.41 -16.17 -28.36
N ASN A 59 0.13 -14.98 -28.64
CA ASN A 59 -0.49 -14.06 -29.59
C ASN A 59 -0.31 -14.54 -31.04
N HIS A 60 -1.04 -13.93 -31.99
CA HIS A 60 -0.92 -14.19 -33.42
C HIS A 60 0.52 -14.05 -33.97
N ASP A 61 1.34 -13.21 -33.33
CA ASP A 61 2.75 -13.01 -33.68
C ASP A 61 3.70 -14.08 -33.08
N GLY A 62 3.17 -15.10 -32.40
CA GLY A 62 3.95 -16.17 -31.78
C GLY A 62 4.60 -15.82 -30.43
N LYS A 63 4.39 -14.60 -29.93
CA LYS A 63 4.83 -14.19 -28.58
C LYS A 63 4.01 -14.90 -27.50
N SER A 64 4.69 -15.45 -26.51
CA SER A 64 4.07 -16.05 -25.34
C SER A 64 3.31 -15.02 -24.50
N GLY A 65 2.32 -15.46 -23.73
CA GLY A 65 1.57 -14.59 -22.83
C GLY A 65 2.45 -13.89 -21.80
N LEU A 66 3.53 -14.55 -21.36
CA LEU A 66 4.54 -13.94 -20.49
C LEU A 66 5.21 -12.74 -21.16
N GLU A 67 5.70 -12.91 -22.40
CA GLU A 67 6.33 -11.82 -23.15
C GLU A 67 5.36 -10.67 -23.42
N VAL A 68 4.10 -10.99 -23.73
CA VAL A 68 3.07 -9.97 -23.93
C VAL A 68 2.82 -9.16 -22.67
N ILE A 69 2.71 -9.81 -21.50
CA ILE A 69 2.53 -9.10 -20.22
C ILE A 69 3.76 -8.25 -19.90
N LEU A 70 4.98 -8.75 -20.14
CA LEU A 70 6.21 -7.97 -19.95
C LEU A 70 6.22 -6.70 -20.81
N VAL A 71 5.84 -6.79 -22.09
CA VAL A 71 5.76 -5.63 -22.99
C VAL A 71 4.69 -4.64 -22.52
N ILE A 72 3.56 -5.13 -22.01
CA ILE A 72 2.52 -4.27 -21.42
C ILE A 72 3.07 -3.53 -20.19
N ILE A 73 3.73 -4.24 -19.27
CA ILE A 73 4.29 -3.61 -18.07
C ILE A 73 5.36 -2.59 -18.44
N ASP A 74 6.26 -2.91 -19.36
CA ASP A 74 7.30 -2.00 -19.85
C ASP A 74 6.71 -0.69 -20.39
N ARG A 75 5.65 -0.79 -21.22
CA ARG A 75 4.92 0.41 -21.70
C ARG A 75 4.33 1.21 -20.55
N LEU A 76 3.64 0.55 -19.61
CA LEU A 76 2.94 1.21 -18.50
C LEU A 76 3.90 1.85 -17.50
N LEU A 77 5.12 1.33 -17.35
CA LEU A 77 6.20 1.94 -16.57
C LEU A 77 6.91 3.06 -17.34
N GLY A 78 6.81 3.04 -18.67
CA GLY A 78 7.45 3.99 -19.57
C GLY A 78 7.03 5.44 -19.33
N PRO A 79 7.91 6.41 -19.63
CA PRO A 79 7.65 7.83 -19.38
C PRO A 79 6.52 8.42 -20.24
N SER A 80 6.07 7.69 -21.27
CA SER A 80 4.95 8.08 -22.12
C SER A 80 3.58 7.88 -21.48
N VAL A 81 3.51 7.12 -20.38
CA VAL A 81 2.26 6.84 -19.67
C VAL A 81 2.20 7.70 -18.42
N ASP A 82 1.07 8.41 -18.28
CA ASP A 82 0.80 9.27 -17.14
C ASP A 82 0.72 8.47 -15.84
N ASP A 83 1.07 9.09 -14.72
CA ASP A 83 1.10 8.42 -13.42
C ASP A 83 -0.29 7.85 -13.07
N ASN A 84 -1.37 8.55 -13.39
CA ASN A 84 -2.73 8.07 -13.11
C ASN A 84 -3.07 6.76 -13.85
N ALA A 85 -2.63 6.62 -15.10
CA ALA A 85 -2.81 5.40 -15.90
C ALA A 85 -1.93 4.24 -15.38
N ALA A 86 -0.77 4.54 -14.80
CA ALA A 86 0.16 3.57 -14.23
C ALA A 86 -0.25 3.05 -12.85
N GLY A 87 -1.33 3.56 -12.23
CA GLY A 87 -1.71 3.23 -10.85
C GLY A 87 -1.91 1.74 -10.55
N GLU A 88 -2.20 0.89 -11.54
CA GLU A 88 -2.44 -0.55 -11.35
C GLU A 88 -1.28 -1.43 -11.84
N VAL A 89 -0.24 -0.83 -12.43
CA VAL A 89 0.88 -1.57 -13.03
C VAL A 89 1.67 -2.36 -12.01
N GLY A 90 1.83 -1.83 -10.80
CA GLY A 90 2.54 -2.50 -9.72
C GLY A 90 1.84 -3.78 -9.28
N GLY A 91 0.50 -3.76 -9.20
CA GLY A 91 -0.27 -4.97 -8.94
C GLY A 91 -0.08 -6.05 -10.02
N LEU A 92 -0.07 -5.66 -11.30
CA LEU A 92 0.17 -6.59 -12.41
C LEU A 92 1.60 -7.15 -12.39
N ALA A 93 2.61 -6.29 -12.17
CA ALA A 93 4.00 -6.69 -12.08
C ALA A 93 4.25 -7.66 -10.92
N ALA A 94 3.67 -7.36 -9.74
CA ALA A 94 3.78 -8.24 -8.58
C ALA A 94 3.12 -9.60 -8.83
N ALA A 95 1.91 -9.62 -9.40
CA ALA A 95 1.23 -10.85 -9.77
C ALA A 95 2.04 -11.67 -10.79
N LEU A 96 2.69 -11.02 -11.77
CA LEU A 96 3.56 -11.69 -12.73
C LEU A 96 4.74 -12.36 -12.04
N VAL A 97 5.45 -11.66 -11.16
CA VAL A 97 6.59 -12.27 -10.47
C VAL A 97 6.18 -13.40 -9.55
N GLU A 98 5.07 -13.24 -8.82
CA GLU A 98 4.55 -14.28 -7.93
C GLU A 98 4.12 -15.55 -8.70
N LYS A 99 3.43 -15.39 -9.83
CA LYS A 99 2.89 -16.54 -10.59
C LYS A 99 3.88 -17.18 -11.57
N ALA A 100 4.77 -16.39 -12.18
CA ALA A 100 5.78 -16.92 -13.09
C ALA A 100 6.96 -17.51 -12.31
N GLY A 101 7.32 -16.93 -11.17
CA GLY A 101 8.49 -17.29 -10.40
C GLY A 101 9.81 -16.87 -11.08
N SER A 102 10.91 -17.02 -10.36
CA SER A 102 12.26 -16.69 -10.84
C SER A 102 12.72 -17.57 -12.01
N GLU A 103 12.29 -18.84 -12.05
CA GLU A 103 12.68 -19.80 -13.08
C GLU A 103 12.14 -19.45 -14.47
N LYS A 104 10.84 -19.09 -14.59
CA LYS A 104 10.23 -18.73 -15.88
C LYS A 104 10.60 -17.33 -16.34
N LEU A 105 10.80 -16.39 -15.40
CA LEU A 105 11.19 -15.02 -15.75
C LEU A 105 12.66 -14.91 -16.10
N GLY A 106 13.54 -15.72 -15.49
CA GLY A 106 14.98 -15.70 -15.76
C GLY A 106 15.56 -14.28 -15.79
N PRO A 107 16.16 -13.84 -16.92
CA PRO A 107 16.75 -12.51 -17.03
C PRO A 107 15.73 -11.36 -17.03
N TYR A 108 14.46 -11.63 -17.37
CA TYR A 108 13.40 -10.61 -17.41
C TYR A 108 13.01 -10.14 -16.02
N LEU A 109 13.21 -10.96 -14.97
CA LEU A 109 12.94 -10.55 -13.59
C LEU A 109 13.78 -9.33 -13.20
N ALA A 110 15.08 -9.39 -13.44
CA ALA A 110 15.98 -8.29 -13.11
C ALA A 110 15.60 -7.02 -13.89
N GLN A 111 15.30 -7.14 -15.19
CA GLN A 111 14.89 -6.00 -16.02
C GLN A 111 13.58 -5.37 -15.53
N LEU A 112 12.59 -6.19 -15.18
CA LEU A 112 11.30 -5.76 -14.65
C LEU A 112 11.49 -4.99 -13.33
N LEU A 113 12.23 -5.54 -12.39
CA LEU A 113 12.46 -4.90 -11.09
C LEU A 113 13.30 -3.62 -11.21
N SER A 114 14.27 -3.59 -12.13
CA SER A 114 15.01 -2.37 -12.45
C SER A 114 14.09 -1.28 -13.02
N ALA A 115 13.18 -1.63 -13.93
CA ALA A 115 12.22 -0.68 -14.49
C ALA A 115 11.25 -0.15 -13.44
N VAL A 116 10.74 -1.03 -12.55
CA VAL A 116 9.89 -0.64 -11.42
C VAL A 116 10.62 0.29 -10.46
N ALA A 117 11.88 -0.02 -10.11
CA ALA A 117 12.69 0.81 -9.21
C ALA A 117 13.00 2.18 -9.83
N TYR A 118 13.32 2.22 -11.13
CA TYR A 118 13.54 3.46 -11.86
C TYR A 118 12.27 4.31 -11.92
N ARG A 119 11.12 3.72 -12.26
CA ARG A 119 9.85 4.46 -12.27
C ARG A 119 9.47 4.95 -10.87
N LEU A 120 9.73 4.15 -9.84
CA LEU A 120 9.51 4.56 -8.46
C LEU A 120 10.36 5.77 -8.09
N SER A 121 11.61 5.85 -8.54
CA SER A 121 12.51 7.00 -8.25
C SER A 121 11.97 8.32 -8.82
N THR A 122 11.37 8.28 -10.02
CA THR A 122 10.82 9.48 -10.68
C THR A 122 9.35 9.77 -10.33
N ALA A 123 8.60 8.78 -9.83
CA ALA A 123 7.17 8.93 -9.54
C ALA A 123 6.91 10.00 -8.46
N THR A 124 5.88 10.81 -8.68
CA THR A 124 5.48 11.88 -7.75
C THR A 124 4.09 11.67 -7.16
N GLN A 125 3.24 10.91 -7.84
CA GLN A 125 1.89 10.62 -7.36
C GLN A 125 1.90 9.47 -6.34
N THR A 126 1.25 9.70 -5.19
CA THR A 126 1.17 8.74 -4.07
C THR A 126 0.62 7.39 -4.50
N GLN A 127 -0.43 7.36 -5.33
CA GLN A 127 -1.05 6.11 -5.78
C GLN A 127 -0.10 5.23 -6.60
N VAL A 128 0.70 5.84 -7.48
CA VAL A 128 1.73 5.13 -8.26
C VAL A 128 2.83 4.63 -7.36
N ILE A 129 3.32 5.49 -6.47
CA ILE A 129 4.36 5.13 -5.50
C ILE A 129 3.93 3.90 -4.70
N GLN A 130 2.71 3.87 -4.17
CA GLN A 130 2.16 2.73 -3.43
C GLN A 130 2.09 1.46 -4.28
N SER A 131 1.56 1.57 -5.50
CA SER A 131 1.46 0.46 -6.44
C SER A 131 2.83 -0.17 -6.72
N LEU A 132 3.84 0.65 -6.99
CA LEU A 132 5.20 0.19 -7.27
C LEU A 132 5.90 -0.37 -6.03
N ILE A 133 5.70 0.22 -4.86
CA ILE A 133 6.21 -0.30 -3.58
C ILE A 133 5.64 -1.70 -3.32
N LEU A 134 4.36 -1.94 -3.61
CA LEU A 134 3.73 -3.25 -3.41
C LEU A 134 4.41 -4.38 -4.20
N VAL A 135 5.07 -4.07 -5.31
CA VAL A 135 5.91 -5.05 -6.03
C VAL A 135 7.02 -5.55 -5.11
N PHE A 136 7.79 -4.65 -4.52
CA PHE A 136 8.88 -5.01 -3.60
C PHE A 136 8.36 -5.59 -2.28
N ALA A 137 7.21 -5.11 -1.78
CA ALA A 137 6.57 -5.66 -0.60
C ALA A 137 6.21 -7.13 -0.80
N ARG A 138 5.47 -7.46 -1.87
CA ARG A 138 5.06 -8.83 -2.19
C ARG A 138 6.27 -9.75 -2.43
N LEU A 139 7.32 -9.25 -3.06
CA LEU A 139 8.56 -10.04 -3.21
C LEU A 139 9.29 -10.27 -1.89
N SER A 140 9.24 -9.31 -0.98
CA SER A 140 9.82 -9.48 0.36
C SER A 140 9.03 -10.50 1.19
N LEU A 141 7.75 -10.73 0.87
CA LEU A 141 6.96 -11.83 1.41
C LEU A 141 7.36 -13.22 0.84
N LEU A 142 8.11 -13.27 -0.24
CA LEU A 142 8.69 -14.52 -0.76
C LEU A 142 10.13 -14.66 -0.25
N SER A 143 10.98 -13.69 -0.58
CA SER A 143 12.41 -13.68 -0.29
C SER A 143 12.91 -12.26 -0.03
N ALA A 144 12.76 -11.76 1.21
CA ALA A 144 13.27 -10.43 1.60
C ALA A 144 14.77 -10.25 1.32
N ARG A 145 15.58 -11.31 1.53
CA ARG A 145 17.02 -11.27 1.26
C ARG A 145 17.35 -11.03 -0.21
N GLU A 146 16.66 -11.71 -1.12
CA GLU A 146 16.87 -11.54 -2.57
C GLU A 146 16.51 -10.12 -3.03
N VAL A 147 15.46 -9.53 -2.45
CA VAL A 147 15.09 -8.13 -2.73
C VAL A 147 16.20 -7.17 -2.29
N VAL A 148 16.74 -7.33 -1.08
CA VAL A 148 17.85 -6.50 -0.60
C VAL A 148 19.10 -6.70 -1.45
N ASP A 149 19.44 -7.94 -1.80
CA ASP A 149 20.59 -8.26 -2.64
C ASP A 149 20.47 -7.63 -4.03
N PHE A 150 19.30 -7.74 -4.66
CA PHE A 150 19.02 -7.13 -5.95
C PHE A 150 19.10 -5.60 -5.89
N LEU A 151 18.40 -4.98 -4.94
CA LEU A 151 18.35 -3.51 -4.82
C LEU A 151 19.71 -2.92 -4.45
N ALA A 152 20.53 -3.63 -3.68
CA ALA A 152 21.89 -3.19 -3.34
C ALA A 152 22.82 -3.19 -4.57
N GLN A 153 22.63 -4.12 -5.50
CA GLN A 153 23.41 -4.21 -6.75
C GLN A 153 22.91 -3.23 -7.82
N LEU A 154 21.64 -2.83 -7.75
CA LEU A 154 21.05 -1.88 -8.67
C LEU A 154 21.59 -0.46 -8.39
N ALA A 155 22.02 0.24 -9.44
CA ALA A 155 22.37 1.66 -9.37
C ALA A 155 21.28 2.51 -10.05
N ILE A 156 20.80 3.54 -9.37
CA ILE A 156 19.83 4.50 -9.90
C ILE A 156 20.46 5.88 -9.80
N GLY A 157 21.06 6.34 -10.91
CA GLY A 157 21.86 7.56 -10.90
C GLY A 157 23.14 7.37 -10.08
N GLU A 158 23.33 8.21 -9.06
CA GLU A 158 24.48 8.15 -8.15
C GLU A 158 24.20 7.36 -6.85
N GLU A 159 22.94 7.00 -6.60
CA GLU A 159 22.51 6.30 -5.39
C GLU A 159 22.29 4.80 -5.66
N SER A 160 22.41 3.99 -4.59
CA SER A 160 21.99 2.59 -4.64
C SER A 160 20.46 2.51 -4.78
N GLY A 161 19.98 1.56 -5.59
CA GLY A 161 18.57 1.25 -5.72
C GLY A 161 17.92 0.94 -4.37
N LEU A 162 18.67 0.32 -3.44
CA LEU A 162 18.22 0.07 -2.08
C LEU A 162 17.90 1.37 -1.34
N GLN A 163 18.78 2.38 -1.42
CA GLN A 163 18.57 3.68 -0.79
C GLN A 163 17.34 4.38 -1.36
N VAL A 164 17.22 4.43 -2.68
CA VAL A 164 16.11 5.12 -3.36
C VAL A 164 14.76 4.45 -3.06
N VAL A 165 14.69 3.13 -3.24
CA VAL A 165 13.44 2.37 -3.06
C VAL A 165 13.04 2.38 -1.59
N LEU A 166 13.95 2.10 -0.66
CA LEU A 166 13.61 2.02 0.76
C LEU A 166 13.27 3.39 1.34
N THR A 167 13.91 4.47 0.88
CA THR A 167 13.53 5.84 1.28
C THR A 167 12.10 6.15 0.85
N LYS A 168 11.77 5.95 -0.43
CA LYS A 168 10.40 6.19 -0.91
C LYS A 168 9.39 5.26 -0.26
N TRP A 169 9.76 4.02 -0.03
CA TRP A 169 8.93 3.04 0.66
C TRP A 169 8.56 3.55 2.05
N LEU A 170 9.54 3.81 2.90
CA LEU A 170 9.31 4.20 4.30
C LEU A 170 8.67 5.58 4.45
N GLU A 171 8.95 6.52 3.54
CA GLU A 171 8.28 7.83 3.55
C GLU A 171 6.79 7.74 3.17
N ASN A 172 6.40 6.75 2.35
CA ASN A 172 5.03 6.63 1.84
C ASN A 172 4.21 5.51 2.50
N SER A 173 4.80 4.67 3.36
CA SER A 173 4.09 3.57 4.04
C SER A 173 2.86 4.02 4.84
N ILE A 174 2.90 5.20 5.45
CA ILE A 174 1.79 5.74 6.25
C ILE A 174 0.59 6.14 5.36
N ASN A 175 0.82 6.41 4.08
CA ASN A 175 -0.23 6.84 3.16
C ASN A 175 -1.02 5.65 2.57
N PHE A 176 -0.57 4.40 2.81
CA PHE A 176 -1.19 3.21 2.23
C PHE A 176 -2.67 3.13 2.59
N ALA A 177 -3.47 2.76 1.58
CA ALA A 177 -4.90 2.55 1.74
C ALA A 177 -5.25 1.17 1.19
N GLY A 178 -6.19 0.49 1.85
CA GLY A 178 -6.58 -0.88 1.52
C GLY A 178 -6.06 -1.89 2.54
N TYR A 179 -6.96 -2.71 3.08
CA TYR A 179 -6.65 -3.63 4.17
C TYR A 179 -5.58 -4.67 3.77
N ASP A 180 -5.75 -5.28 2.61
CA ASP A 180 -4.82 -6.33 2.14
C ASP A 180 -3.44 -5.74 1.82
N GLU A 181 -3.41 -4.54 1.23
CA GLU A 181 -2.20 -3.80 0.88
C GLU A 181 -1.42 -3.36 2.12
N ILE A 182 -2.10 -2.82 3.13
CA ILE A 182 -1.50 -2.44 4.41
C ILE A 182 -0.92 -3.68 5.09
N ARG A 183 -1.70 -4.76 5.22
CA ARG A 183 -1.23 -6.02 5.83
C ARG A 183 0.01 -6.57 5.12
N GLN A 184 -0.01 -6.63 3.79
CA GLN A 184 1.15 -7.09 3.00
C GLN A 184 2.38 -6.20 3.21
N ASN A 185 2.20 -4.89 3.23
CA ASN A 185 3.26 -3.92 3.48
C ASN A 185 3.89 -4.11 4.87
N ILE A 186 3.07 -4.27 5.90
CA ILE A 186 3.50 -4.43 7.29
C ILE A 186 4.29 -5.71 7.49
N ILE A 187 3.80 -6.84 6.97
CA ILE A 187 4.50 -8.13 7.04
C ILE A 187 5.80 -8.10 6.19
N ALA A 188 5.83 -7.35 5.09
CA ALA A 188 7.03 -7.19 4.30
C ALA A 188 8.11 -6.38 5.04
N LEU A 189 7.72 -5.28 5.68
CA LEU A 189 8.62 -4.43 6.48
C LEU A 189 9.17 -5.16 7.71
N SER A 190 8.34 -5.93 8.42
CA SER A 190 8.81 -6.74 9.55
C SER A 190 9.85 -7.78 9.10
N ARG A 191 9.62 -8.46 7.97
CA ARG A 191 10.60 -9.40 7.40
C ARG A 191 11.91 -8.74 6.99
N LEU A 192 11.86 -7.52 6.44
CA LEU A 192 13.07 -6.76 6.11
C LEU A 192 13.86 -6.41 7.37
N TYR A 193 13.18 -6.01 8.44
CA TYR A 193 13.81 -5.75 9.73
C TYR A 193 14.47 -7.03 10.31
N ASP A 194 13.77 -8.16 10.21
CA ASP A 194 14.23 -9.47 10.72
C ASP A 194 15.46 -10.02 10.00
N LEU A 195 15.86 -9.46 8.85
CA LEU A 195 17.09 -9.85 8.16
C LEU A 195 18.35 -9.43 8.92
N HIS A 196 18.27 -8.38 9.75
CA HIS A 196 19.44 -7.75 10.39
C HIS A 196 20.59 -7.46 9.39
N ASP A 197 20.23 -7.04 8.19
CA ASP A 197 21.20 -6.79 7.12
C ASP A 197 21.88 -5.43 7.32
N PRO A 198 23.22 -5.36 7.42
CA PRO A 198 23.93 -4.10 7.70
C PRO A 198 23.75 -3.05 6.61
N ARG A 199 23.36 -3.43 5.39
CA ARG A 199 23.06 -2.47 4.32
C ARG A 199 21.82 -1.65 4.63
N LEU A 200 20.86 -2.19 5.38
CA LEU A 200 19.67 -1.46 5.80
C LEU A 200 20.02 -0.34 6.77
N ASP A 201 20.99 -0.54 7.66
CA ASP A 201 21.46 0.49 8.60
C ASP A 201 22.09 1.71 7.90
N THR A 202 22.67 1.49 6.71
CA THR A 202 23.27 2.57 5.92
C THR A 202 22.24 3.49 5.28
N VAL A 203 21.00 3.03 5.11
CA VAL A 203 19.93 3.82 4.49
C VAL A 203 19.38 4.81 5.51
N GLN A 204 19.52 6.09 5.19
CA GLN A 204 19.06 7.21 6.01
C GLN A 204 17.75 7.77 5.45
N VAL A 205 16.72 7.86 6.29
CA VAL A 205 15.37 8.29 5.89
C VAL A 205 14.82 9.37 6.81
N LYS A 206 13.79 10.09 6.35
CA LYS A 206 13.12 11.11 7.17
C LYS A 206 12.30 10.46 8.29
N GLY A 207 12.68 10.80 9.51
CA GLY A 207 11.99 10.45 10.75
C GLY A 207 10.88 11.44 11.08
N ASP A 208 10.85 11.85 12.34
CA ASP A 208 9.83 12.76 12.88
C ASP A 208 10.11 14.22 12.49
N MET A 209 9.05 15.00 12.31
CA MET A 209 9.14 16.44 12.08
C MET A 209 9.60 17.15 13.35
N ILE A 210 10.66 17.94 13.23
CA ILE A 210 11.19 18.76 14.33
C ILE A 210 10.28 19.97 14.49
N ILE A 211 9.38 19.92 15.46
CA ILE A 211 8.48 21.05 15.77
C ILE A 211 9.32 22.17 16.39
N PRO A 212 9.41 23.36 15.78
CA PRO A 212 10.09 24.49 16.38
C PRO A 212 9.37 24.87 17.67
N THR A 213 10.11 25.03 18.77
CA THR A 213 9.58 25.31 20.14
C THR A 213 8.93 26.69 20.28
N SER A 214 8.59 27.37 19.18
CA SER A 214 7.99 28.70 19.21
C SER A 214 6.53 28.59 19.66
N THR A 215 6.24 29.16 20.83
CA THR A 215 4.89 29.28 21.42
C THR A 215 3.95 30.24 20.67
N ARG A 216 4.30 30.64 19.45
CA ARG A 216 3.60 31.66 18.66
C ARG A 216 2.95 31.04 17.43
N ILE A 217 1.65 31.31 17.24
CA ILE A 217 0.85 30.85 16.09
C ILE A 217 1.63 31.06 14.78
N MET A 218 1.93 29.96 14.11
CA MET A 218 2.73 29.95 12.89
C MET A 218 1.79 30.20 11.70
N THR A 219 1.91 31.38 11.08
CA THR A 219 1.12 31.75 9.89
C THR A 219 1.72 31.12 8.63
N ARG A 220 0.90 30.86 7.60
CA ARG A 220 1.33 30.27 6.30
C ARG A 220 2.53 30.98 5.66
N SER A 221 2.68 32.29 5.85
CA SER A 221 3.84 33.07 5.37
C SER A 221 5.14 32.80 6.13
N ARG A 222 5.07 32.44 7.42
CA ARG A 222 6.23 32.10 8.25
C ARG A 222 6.66 30.64 8.10
N ALA A 223 5.72 29.73 7.84
CA ALA A 223 6.03 28.35 7.47
C ALA A 223 6.79 28.27 6.13
N ARG A 224 6.54 29.19 5.18
CA ARG A 224 7.38 29.31 3.98
C ARG A 224 8.80 29.82 4.24
N ALA A 225 9.02 30.54 5.34
CA ALA A 225 10.33 31.11 5.70
C ALA A 225 11.18 30.16 6.57
N ASN A 226 10.54 29.22 7.28
CA ASN A 226 11.18 28.14 8.00
C ASN A 226 10.62 26.80 7.47
N PRO A 227 11.26 26.18 6.47
CA PRO A 227 10.79 24.91 5.94
C PRO A 227 10.79 23.84 7.03
N ASP A 228 9.85 22.89 6.94
CA ASP A 228 9.72 21.79 7.89
C ASP A 228 11.03 20.98 7.92
N GLN A 229 11.63 20.88 9.11
CA GLN A 229 12.84 20.10 9.32
C GLN A 229 12.44 18.72 9.84
N TYR A 230 13.05 17.68 9.30
CA TYR A 230 12.83 16.31 9.73
C TYR A 230 14.11 15.77 10.35
N THR A 231 13.96 14.92 11.36
CA THR A 231 15.07 14.09 11.83
C THR A 231 15.48 13.12 10.72
N ILE A 232 16.76 12.77 10.68
CA ILE A 232 17.29 11.75 9.78
C ILE A 232 17.60 10.53 10.65
N ILE A 233 16.97 9.41 10.34
CA ILE A 233 17.09 8.17 11.11
C ILE A 233 17.43 6.98 10.20
N PRO A 234 18.08 5.93 10.73
CA PRO A 234 18.29 4.68 10.00
C PRO A 234 16.97 4.00 9.61
N ALA A 235 16.96 3.34 8.46
CA ALA A 235 15.78 2.64 7.97
C ALA A 235 15.18 1.61 8.96
N PRO A 236 15.97 0.79 9.68
CA PRO A 236 15.41 -0.14 10.67
C PRO A 236 14.63 0.54 11.79
N LEU A 237 15.08 1.71 12.26
CA LEU A 237 14.34 2.49 13.27
C LEU A 237 13.02 3.02 12.69
N LYS A 238 13.05 3.54 11.45
CA LYS A 238 11.85 4.01 10.78
C LYS A 238 10.83 2.88 10.54
N ILE A 239 11.30 1.68 10.21
CA ILE A 239 10.45 0.49 10.10
C ILE A 239 9.71 0.26 11.41
N VAL A 240 10.42 0.20 12.54
CA VAL A 240 9.79 0.00 13.86
C VAL A 240 8.76 1.08 14.16
N LYS A 241 9.07 2.35 13.88
CA LYS A 241 8.11 3.46 14.05
C LYS A 241 6.84 3.26 13.21
N ILE A 242 6.97 2.87 11.94
CA ILE A 242 5.81 2.58 11.08
C ILE A 242 4.98 1.42 11.62
N LEU A 243 5.63 0.34 12.10
CA LEU A 243 4.94 -0.82 12.68
C LEU A 243 4.19 -0.43 13.97
N VAL A 244 4.75 0.49 14.78
CA VAL A 244 4.07 1.04 15.95
C VAL A 244 2.89 1.90 15.51
N ASP A 245 3.08 2.83 14.58
CA ASP A 245 2.02 3.73 14.09
C ASP A 245 0.82 2.96 13.52
N GLU A 246 1.05 1.89 12.77
CA GLU A 246 -0.02 1.02 12.29
C GLU A 246 -0.79 0.37 13.44
N LEU A 247 -0.07 -0.13 14.45
CA LEU A 247 -0.69 -0.66 15.67
C LEU A 247 -1.53 0.41 16.40
N LEU A 248 -1.20 1.70 16.25
CA LEU A 248 -1.97 2.81 16.81
C LEU A 248 -3.24 3.11 16.02
N ALA A 249 -3.13 3.18 14.69
CA ALA A 249 -4.26 3.48 13.80
C ALA A 249 -5.41 2.49 14.01
N ASN A 250 -5.08 1.23 14.29
CA ASN A 250 -6.06 0.14 14.40
C ASN A 250 -6.75 0.15 15.78
N ASN A 251 -6.05 0.60 16.83
CA ASN A 251 -6.66 0.78 18.16
C ASN A 251 -7.62 1.98 18.23
N VAL A 252 -7.33 3.08 17.53
CA VAL A 252 -8.28 4.21 17.45
C VAL A 252 -9.59 3.75 16.80
N SER A 253 -9.50 2.94 15.75
CA SER A 253 -10.66 2.33 15.08
C SER A 253 -11.50 1.46 16.03
N ARG A 254 -10.86 0.59 16.82
CA ARG A 254 -11.56 -0.21 17.84
C ARG A 254 -12.20 0.62 18.94
N SER A 255 -11.50 1.66 19.43
CA SER A 255 -12.04 2.51 20.50
C SER A 255 -13.32 3.23 20.06
N VAL A 256 -13.41 3.62 18.79
CA VAL A 256 -14.62 4.19 18.18
C VAL A 256 -15.73 3.13 18.03
N GLU A 257 -15.41 1.90 17.61
CA GLU A 257 -16.39 0.80 17.55
C GLU A 257 -16.94 0.38 18.94
N THR A 258 -16.11 0.37 19.98
CA THR A 258 -16.55 0.06 21.36
C THR A 258 -17.33 1.19 22.04
N LEU A 259 -17.26 2.41 21.51
CA LEU A 259 -18.03 3.56 21.99
C LEU A 259 -19.39 3.72 21.30
N ALA A 260 -19.75 2.82 20.38
CA ALA A 260 -21.11 2.66 19.89
C ALA A 260 -21.84 1.61 20.76
N PRO A 261 -22.53 2.00 21.85
CA PRO A 261 -23.34 1.06 22.58
C PRO A 261 -24.48 0.57 21.70
N ALA A 262 -24.49 -0.74 21.43
CA ALA A 262 -25.54 -1.49 20.74
C ALA A 262 -26.90 -1.50 21.48
N SER A 263 -27.18 -0.52 22.34
CA SER A 263 -28.38 -0.46 23.20
C SER A 263 -29.37 0.65 22.85
N GLU A 264 -29.18 1.39 21.76
CA GLU A 264 -30.19 2.35 21.25
C GLU A 264 -30.74 2.02 19.85
N LEU A 265 -30.39 0.85 19.29
CA LEU A 265 -30.91 0.41 17.99
C LEU A 265 -32.32 -0.22 18.04
N ASP A 266 -32.87 -0.50 19.22
CA ASP A 266 -34.13 -1.26 19.38
C ASP A 266 -35.40 -0.38 19.46
N LYS A 267 -35.33 0.90 19.07
CA LYS A 267 -36.47 1.84 19.14
C LYS A 267 -36.86 2.55 17.85
N ALA A 268 -36.29 2.17 16.71
CA ALA A 268 -36.64 2.79 15.42
C ALA A 268 -37.38 1.85 14.43
N GLU A 269 -37.81 0.65 14.85
CA GLU A 269 -38.66 -0.21 14.02
C GLU A 269 -40.16 -0.01 14.33
N SER A 270 -40.74 1.15 13.98
CA SER A 270 -42.17 1.23 13.64
C SER A 270 -42.57 2.57 13.03
N VAL A 271 -42.48 2.73 11.71
CA VAL A 271 -43.54 3.40 10.91
C VAL A 271 -43.32 3.07 9.43
N GLY A 272 -44.36 2.49 8.82
CA GLY A 272 -44.31 1.95 7.46
C GLY A 272 -44.59 2.98 6.35
N SER A 273 -44.15 2.59 5.15
CA SER A 273 -44.68 2.87 3.82
C SER A 273 -45.52 4.14 3.63
N GLY A 274 -44.96 5.15 2.96
CA GLY A 274 -45.71 6.27 2.40
C GLY A 274 -44.81 7.30 1.71
N ASP A 275 -44.99 7.42 0.40
CA ASP A 275 -44.50 8.45 -0.53
C ASP A 275 -44.72 9.89 -0.01
N SER A 276 -43.69 10.76 -0.06
CA SER A 276 -43.74 12.23 0.13
C SER A 276 -42.32 12.80 0.10
N ASP A 277 -41.87 13.37 -1.00
CA ASP A 277 -41.85 14.82 -1.28
C ASP A 277 -40.66 15.54 -0.60
N TRP A 278 -39.77 16.09 -1.44
CA TRP A 278 -38.59 16.84 -1.02
C TRP A 278 -39.03 18.23 -0.58
N GLU A 279 -39.27 18.43 0.71
CA GLU A 279 -39.32 19.78 1.30
C GLU A 279 -37.94 20.12 1.89
N ASP A 280 -37.31 21.13 1.28
CA ASP A 280 -36.19 21.89 1.84
C ASP A 280 -36.59 22.43 3.22
N ASP A 281 -36.14 21.78 4.29
CA ASP A 281 -36.16 22.37 5.63
C ASP A 281 -34.74 22.82 5.98
N ASP A 282 -34.60 24.13 6.13
CA ASP A 282 -33.40 24.85 6.57
C ASP A 282 -33.03 24.42 8.00
N GLY A 283 -32.44 23.24 8.11
CA GLY A 283 -31.83 22.71 9.33
C GLY A 283 -30.50 23.41 9.58
N PHE A 284 -30.56 24.66 10.04
CA PHE A 284 -29.42 25.33 10.67
C PHE A 284 -28.93 24.46 11.83
N LEU A 285 -27.88 23.67 11.57
CA LEU A 285 -27.18 22.86 12.58
C LEU A 285 -26.68 23.80 13.68
N ASP A 286 -27.35 23.75 14.83
CA ASP A 286 -26.93 24.44 16.04
C ASP A 286 -25.64 23.80 16.57
N LEU A 287 -24.52 24.33 16.09
CA LEU A 287 -23.16 24.01 16.54
C LEU A 287 -22.91 24.40 18.02
N GLY A 288 -23.90 24.96 18.72
CA GLY A 288 -23.86 25.26 20.15
C GLY A 288 -24.21 24.09 21.07
N ALA A 289 -24.84 23.03 20.55
CA ALA A 289 -25.26 21.88 21.34
C ALA A 289 -24.16 20.81 21.47
N GLY A 290 -22.99 21.18 22.01
CA GLY A 290 -22.05 20.26 22.68
C GLY A 290 -21.66 18.94 21.98
N MET A 291 -21.86 18.79 20.67
CA MET A 291 -21.45 17.59 19.96
C MET A 291 -19.93 17.58 19.90
N THR A 292 -19.33 16.62 20.58
CA THR A 292 -17.89 16.44 20.54
C THR A 292 -17.49 15.95 19.15
N LYS A 293 -16.26 16.28 18.74
CA LYS A 293 -15.70 15.94 17.43
C LYS A 293 -15.83 14.45 17.09
N GLU A 294 -15.87 13.62 18.12
CA GLU A 294 -16.02 12.17 18.08
C GLU A 294 -17.41 11.75 17.56
N ALA A 295 -18.48 12.46 17.92
CA ALA A 295 -19.83 12.15 17.44
C ALA A 295 -20.04 12.56 15.97
N LEU A 296 -19.40 13.65 15.54
CA LEU A 296 -19.33 14.04 14.12
C LEU A 296 -18.53 13.04 13.28
N MET A 297 -17.45 12.45 13.82
CA MET A 297 -16.72 11.38 13.13
C MET A 297 -17.47 10.05 13.10
N GLY A 298 -18.33 9.77 14.10
CA GLY A 298 -19.20 8.59 14.10
C GLY A 298 -20.24 8.59 12.97
N MET A 299 -20.83 9.74 12.65
CA MET A 299 -21.79 9.86 11.54
C MET A 299 -21.14 9.76 10.15
N VAL A 300 -19.84 10.10 10.02
CA VAL A 300 -19.08 9.96 8.77
C VAL A 300 -18.59 8.51 8.58
N ALA A 301 -18.47 7.74 9.66
CA ALA A 301 -18.01 6.36 9.62
C ALA A 301 -19.05 5.38 9.03
N ASP A 302 -20.33 5.73 9.03
CA ASP A 302 -21.42 4.87 8.54
C ASP A 302 -21.39 4.70 6.99
N ASP A 303 -20.69 5.60 6.27
CA ASP A 303 -20.49 5.55 4.82
C ASP A 303 -19.13 4.91 4.42
N MET A 304 -18.37 4.41 5.40
CA MET A 304 -17.10 3.72 5.18
C MET A 304 -17.24 2.22 5.42
N PRO A 305 -16.70 1.35 4.55
CA PRO A 305 -16.80 -0.09 4.72
C PRO A 305 -16.20 -0.51 6.08
N SER A 306 -17.04 -1.15 6.90
CA SER A 306 -16.75 -1.66 8.25
C SER A 306 -15.35 -2.29 8.36
N ARG A 307 -14.58 -1.83 9.37
CA ARG A 307 -13.18 -2.20 9.66
C ARG A 307 -13.03 -3.54 10.42
N SER A 308 -14.05 -4.38 10.41
CA SER A 308 -14.13 -5.64 11.16
C SER A 308 -13.16 -6.77 10.72
N ARG A 309 -12.24 -6.50 9.78
CA ARG A 309 -11.16 -7.42 9.36
C ARG A 309 -9.77 -7.10 9.94
N ASP A 310 -9.60 -6.04 10.72
CA ASP A 310 -8.30 -5.52 11.18
C ASP A 310 -7.60 -6.33 12.30
N ASP A 311 -8.26 -7.37 12.82
CA ASP A 311 -7.73 -8.19 13.93
C ASP A 311 -6.49 -9.03 13.55
N GLU A 312 -6.36 -9.44 12.29
CA GLU A 312 -5.25 -10.31 11.86
C GLU A 312 -3.93 -9.55 11.80
N THR A 313 -3.91 -8.35 11.22
CA THR A 313 -2.73 -7.48 11.17
C THR A 313 -2.29 -7.08 12.58
N GLN A 314 -3.25 -6.74 13.44
CA GLN A 314 -2.95 -6.41 14.84
C GLN A 314 -2.42 -7.62 15.62
N GLY A 315 -3.03 -8.79 15.46
CA GLY A 315 -2.57 -10.03 16.09
C GLY A 315 -1.14 -10.38 15.67
N TYR A 316 -0.83 -10.23 14.38
CA TYR A 316 0.53 -10.40 13.86
C TYR A 316 1.52 -9.41 14.49
N LEU A 317 1.19 -8.12 14.54
CA LEU A 317 2.07 -7.09 15.10
C LEU A 317 2.33 -7.32 16.59
N LEU A 318 1.31 -7.67 17.38
CA LEU A 318 1.48 -7.97 18.81
C LEU A 318 2.41 -9.16 19.03
N GLN A 319 2.23 -10.25 18.26
CA GLN A 319 3.10 -11.42 18.33
C GLN A 319 4.54 -11.07 17.91
N TRP A 320 4.69 -10.27 16.86
CA TRP A 320 5.99 -9.84 16.37
C TRP A 320 6.72 -8.98 17.41
N PHE A 321 6.07 -7.95 17.97
CA PHE A 321 6.65 -7.12 19.03
C PHE A 321 6.97 -7.91 20.30
N ALA A 322 6.12 -8.87 20.69
CA ALA A 322 6.40 -9.75 21.84
C ALA A 322 7.64 -10.61 21.62
N THR A 323 7.85 -11.10 20.39
CA THR A 323 9.07 -11.84 20.02
C THR A 323 10.29 -10.92 20.06
N LYS A 324 10.19 -9.71 19.49
CA LYS A 324 11.28 -8.72 19.48
C LYS A 324 11.65 -8.18 20.84
N ALA A 325 10.70 -8.07 21.76
CA ALA A 325 10.99 -7.67 23.14
C ALA A 325 11.93 -8.66 23.86
N GLN A 326 12.01 -9.92 23.39
CA GLN A 326 12.91 -10.94 23.94
C GLN A 326 14.27 -10.99 23.24
N GLU A 327 14.46 -10.29 22.11
CA GLU A 327 15.72 -10.27 21.37
C GLU A 327 16.74 -9.27 21.94
N ASP A 328 18.00 -9.70 21.99
CA ASP A 328 19.12 -8.86 22.39
C ASP A 328 19.32 -7.73 21.37
N GLY A 329 19.18 -6.47 21.80
CA GLY A 329 19.39 -5.27 20.98
C GLY A 329 18.12 -4.46 20.71
N PHE A 330 16.92 -5.07 20.78
CA PHE A 330 15.67 -4.33 20.61
C PHE A 330 15.49 -3.24 21.68
N GLY A 331 16.04 -3.44 22.89
CA GLY A 331 16.04 -2.43 23.95
C GLY A 331 16.73 -1.11 23.56
N GLN A 332 17.75 -1.14 22.70
CA GLN A 332 18.40 0.08 22.19
C GLN A 332 17.51 0.83 21.20
N ILE A 333 16.80 0.09 20.36
CA ILE A 333 15.86 0.63 19.37
C ILE A 333 14.62 1.18 20.08
N PHE A 334 14.10 0.45 21.07
CA PHE A 334 13.03 0.90 21.95
C PHE A 334 13.37 2.24 22.63
N GLY A 335 14.62 2.39 23.11
CA GLY A 335 15.10 3.63 23.72
C GLY A 335 15.14 4.84 22.77
N GLN A 336 15.20 4.60 21.46
CA GLN A 336 15.19 5.66 20.42
C GLN A 336 13.77 6.04 19.96
N LEU A 337 12.75 5.29 20.37
CA LEU A 337 11.36 5.65 20.15
C LEU A 337 10.96 6.85 21.02
N THR A 338 9.97 7.60 20.57
CA THR A 338 9.35 8.70 21.32
C THR A 338 8.66 8.19 22.59
N ALA A 339 8.47 9.06 23.57
CA ALA A 339 7.81 8.70 24.83
C ALA A 339 6.40 8.10 24.61
N SER A 340 5.66 8.63 23.63
CA SER A 340 4.32 8.12 23.27
C SER A 340 4.35 6.74 22.63
N GLU A 341 5.37 6.43 21.81
CA GLU A 341 5.53 5.09 21.22
C GLU A 341 5.94 4.08 22.29
N GLN A 342 6.85 4.46 23.20
CA GLN A 342 7.33 3.61 24.30
C GLN A 342 6.22 3.26 25.31
N GLU A 343 5.45 4.26 25.76
CA GLU A 343 4.37 4.06 26.73
C GLU A 343 3.33 3.07 26.21
N LYS A 344 3.03 3.14 24.91
CA LYS A 344 2.02 2.28 24.30
C LYS A 344 2.49 0.85 24.10
N LEU A 345 3.72 0.66 23.64
CA LEU A 345 4.33 -0.68 23.60
C LEU A 345 4.36 -1.32 25.00
N ARG A 346 4.60 -0.53 26.06
CA ARG A 346 4.52 -1.01 27.46
C ARG A 346 3.10 -1.32 27.92
N SER A 347 2.10 -0.57 27.46
CA SER A 347 0.70 -0.82 27.81
C SER A 347 0.12 -2.10 27.17
N MET A 348 0.85 -2.71 26.22
CA MET A 348 0.40 -3.84 25.42
C MET A 348 1.24 -5.12 25.63
N ALA A 349 2.32 -5.05 26.43
CA ALA A 349 3.13 -6.20 26.84
C ALA A 349 2.63 -6.79 28.15
#